data_AF-A0ABD1V3I8-F1
#
_entry.id   AF-A0ABD1V3I8-F1
#
_cell.length_a   1.000
_cell.length_b   1.000
_cell.length_c   1.000
_cell.angle_alpha   90.00
_cell.angle_beta   90.00
_cell.angle_gamma   90.00
#
_symmetry.space_group_name_H-M   'P 1'
#
loop_
_entity.id
_entity.type
_entity.pdbx_description
1 polymer ?
#
loop_
_entity_poly.entity_id
_entity_poly.type
_entity_poly.pdbx_seq_one_letter_code
_entity_poly.pdbx_strand_id
1 'polypeptide(L)'
;MTHISKEIILKKFEHEDMQPMDCNRMLVLSLGTGVAQKQEKYNAKEAAYWGLIDWLFNKGASPLLDIIGDASTDMVDFHVSTIFQSLHKERNYLRIQRGNSLLEKPVARVNLDTGRQEPVQGEGTNGEALTRFAQQLSNQRKLRQYK
;
A
#
# COMPACT_ATOMS: atom_id res chain seq x y z
N MET A 1 1.57 -14.32 4.01
CA MET A 1 2.07 -14.71 2.65
C MET A 1 3.47 -15.30 2.81
N THR A 2 3.69 -16.55 2.44
CA THR A 2 4.84 -17.38 2.86
C THR A 2 6.19 -16.94 2.26
N HIS A 3 7.30 -17.28 2.94
CA HIS A 3 8.70 -17.10 2.48
C HIS A 3 8.92 -17.46 1.00
N ILE A 4 8.19 -18.47 0.52
CA ILE A 4 8.18 -18.93 -0.87
C ILE A 4 7.77 -17.82 -1.85
N SER A 5 6.78 -16.98 -1.51
CA SER A 5 6.35 -15.86 -2.36
C SER A 5 7.42 -14.77 -2.45
N LYS A 6 8.18 -14.54 -1.37
CA LYS A 6 9.31 -13.59 -1.38
C LYS A 6 10.42 -14.09 -2.30
N GLU A 7 10.80 -15.36 -2.16
CA GLU A 7 11.82 -16.00 -3.00
C GLU A 7 11.43 -16.03 -4.49
N ILE A 8 10.16 -16.28 -4.81
CA ILE A 8 9.66 -16.26 -6.19
C ILE A 8 9.71 -14.86 -6.78
N ILE A 9 9.31 -13.82 -6.03
CA ILE A 9 9.37 -12.43 -6.51
C ILE A 9 10.83 -12.02 -6.74
N LEU A 10 11.72 -12.30 -5.79
CA LEU A 10 13.15 -11.98 -5.89
C LEU A 10 13.79 -12.70 -7.09
N LYS A 11 13.55 -14.01 -7.27
CA LYS A 11 14.04 -14.76 -8.44
C LYS A 11 13.44 -14.28 -9.75
N LYS A 12 12.18 -13.83 -9.76
CA LYS A 12 11.54 -13.31 -10.97
C LYS A 12 12.19 -11.99 -11.43
N PHE A 13 12.63 -11.15 -10.49
CA PHE A 13 13.44 -9.96 -10.81
C PHE A 13 14.85 -10.31 -11.34
N GLU A 14 15.41 -11.48 -11.01
CA GLU A 14 16.70 -11.95 -11.55
C GLU A 14 16.58 -12.59 -12.94
N HIS A 15 15.40 -13.08 -13.33
CA HIS A 15 15.18 -13.86 -14.56
C HIS A 15 14.53 -13.11 -15.73
N GLU A 16 13.98 -11.90 -15.52
CA GLU A 16 13.56 -11.02 -16.62
C GLU A 16 14.74 -10.14 -17.05
N ASP A 17 15.05 -10.05 -18.36
CA ASP A 17 15.98 -9.08 -18.98
C ASP A 17 15.49 -7.63 -18.87
N MET A 18 14.84 -7.29 -17.76
CA MET A 18 14.51 -5.94 -17.36
C MET A 18 15.72 -5.45 -16.56
N GLN A 19 16.41 -4.38 -17.01
CA GLN A 19 17.44 -3.73 -16.19
C GLN A 19 16.86 -3.55 -14.78
N PRO A 20 17.42 -4.20 -13.74
CA PRO A 20 16.78 -4.25 -12.43
C PRO A 20 16.57 -2.82 -11.98
N MET A 21 15.32 -2.44 -11.74
CA MET A 21 15.00 -1.12 -11.22
C MET A 21 15.80 -0.97 -9.92
N ASP A 22 16.71 0.01 -9.87
CA ASP A 22 17.55 0.24 -8.70
C ASP A 22 16.71 0.85 -7.56
N CYS A 23 15.93 -0.01 -6.91
CA CYS A 23 15.06 0.32 -5.80
C CYS A 23 15.86 0.77 -4.56
N ASN A 24 17.17 0.51 -4.50
CA ASN A 24 18.01 0.94 -3.37
C ASN A 24 18.09 2.45 -3.23
N ARG A 25 17.88 3.18 -4.33
CA ARG A 25 17.96 4.64 -4.39
C ARG A 25 16.60 5.30 -4.51
N MET A 26 15.53 4.50 -4.55
CA MET A 26 14.17 5.00 -4.72
C MET A 26 13.59 5.42 -3.37
N LEU A 27 12.89 6.55 -3.38
CA LEU A 27 12.09 7.06 -2.29
C LEU A 27 10.65 7.17 -2.80
N VAL A 28 9.71 6.46 -2.16
CA VAL A 28 8.33 6.29 -2.65
C VAL A 28 7.35 6.81 -1.62
N LEU A 29 6.56 7.81 -2.01
CA LEU A 29 5.37 8.27 -1.30
C LEU A 29 4.16 7.77 -2.05
N SER A 30 3.39 6.88 -1.43
CA SER A 30 2.15 6.36 -1.97
C SER A 30 0.97 7.03 -1.25
N LEU A 31 0.11 7.72 -2.00
CA LEU A 31 -1.06 8.43 -1.48
C LEU A 31 -2.34 7.70 -1.91
N GLY A 32 -3.09 7.20 -0.94
CA GLY A 32 -4.35 6.51 -1.17
C GLY A 32 -5.51 7.48 -1.02
N THR A 33 -6.39 7.50 -2.01
CA THR A 33 -7.64 8.29 -1.96
C THR A 33 -8.71 7.66 -1.06
N GLY A 34 -8.44 6.47 -0.54
CA GLY A 34 -9.22 5.80 0.51
C GLY A 34 -9.49 4.35 0.16
N VAL A 35 -9.58 3.52 1.19
CA VAL A 35 -10.41 2.31 1.18
C VAL A 35 -11.79 2.79 1.65
N ALA A 36 -12.88 2.28 1.05
CA ALA A 36 -14.22 2.60 1.55
C ALA A 36 -14.24 2.40 3.07
N GLN A 37 -14.84 3.36 3.81
CA GLN A 37 -15.16 3.13 5.21
C GLN A 37 -15.76 1.73 5.30
N LYS A 38 -15.32 0.96 6.29
CA LYS A 38 -15.80 -0.39 6.62
C LYS A 38 -17.28 -0.35 7.05
N GLN A 39 -18.13 0.30 6.28
CA GLN A 39 -19.53 -0.02 6.16
C GLN A 39 -19.51 -1.39 5.51
N GLU A 40 -20.06 -2.38 6.19
CA GLU A 40 -20.37 -3.67 5.60
C GLU A 40 -21.43 -3.42 4.51
N LYS A 41 -21.02 -2.84 3.38
CA LYS A 41 -21.90 -2.51 2.25
C LYS A 41 -22.65 -3.76 1.80
N TYR A 42 -21.97 -4.90 1.90
CA TYR A 42 -22.46 -6.21 1.48
C TYR A 42 -22.15 -7.26 2.55
N ASN A 43 -23.13 -8.09 2.87
CA ASN A 43 -22.99 -9.22 3.78
C ASN A 43 -22.95 -10.52 2.95
N ALA A 44 -22.05 -11.45 3.28
CA ALA A 44 -21.97 -12.77 2.65
C ALA A 44 -23.31 -13.52 2.69
N LYS A 45 -24.09 -13.35 3.76
CA LYS A 45 -25.43 -13.95 3.89
C LYS A 45 -26.44 -13.39 2.88
N GLU A 46 -26.33 -12.11 2.52
CA GLU A 46 -27.17 -11.51 1.47
C GLU A 46 -26.67 -11.90 0.08
N ALA A 47 -25.35 -11.85 -0.12
CA ALA A 47 -24.70 -12.18 -1.40
C ALA A 47 -24.92 -13.64 -1.84
N ALA A 48 -25.15 -14.56 -0.89
CA ALA A 48 -25.46 -15.95 -1.17
C ALA A 48 -26.74 -16.13 -2.01
N TYR A 49 -27.65 -15.15 -1.98
CA TYR A 49 -28.91 -15.18 -2.73
C TYR A 49 -28.90 -14.26 -3.97
N TRP A 50 -27.76 -13.64 -4.30
CA TRP A 50 -27.68 -12.71 -5.43
C TRP A 50 -27.70 -13.41 -6.78
N GLY A 51 -28.51 -12.87 -7.70
CA GLY A 51 -28.44 -13.19 -9.10
C GLY A 51 -27.37 -12.38 -9.85
N LEU A 52 -27.24 -12.62 -11.15
CA LEU A 52 -26.24 -11.95 -11.99
C LEU A 52 -26.43 -10.43 -12.04
N ILE A 53 -27.68 -9.95 -11.98
CA ILE A 53 -28.02 -8.53 -11.94
C ILE A 53 -27.64 -7.91 -10.59
N ASP A 54 -27.88 -8.60 -9.48
CA ASP A 54 -27.51 -8.11 -8.14
C ASP A 54 -25.98 -8.00 -7.97
N TRP A 55 -25.22 -8.92 -8.58
CA TRP A 55 -23.75 -8.81 -8.65
C TRP A 55 -23.27 -7.62 -9.48
N LEU A 56 -24.01 -7.25 -10.53
CA LEU A 56 -23.68 -6.12 -11.40
C LEU A 56 -24.13 -4.78 -10.80
N PHE A 57 -25.30 -4.74 -10.16
CA PHE A 57 -25.89 -3.55 -9.58
C PHE A 57 -26.76 -3.89 -8.36
N ASN A 58 -26.39 -3.37 -7.19
CA ASN A 58 -27.16 -3.55 -5.96
C ASN A 58 -27.09 -2.30 -5.08
N LYS A 59 -28.24 -1.88 -4.53
CA LYS A 59 -28.39 -0.72 -3.64
C LYS A 59 -27.70 0.57 -4.16
N GLY A 60 -27.73 0.81 -5.48
CA GLY A 60 -27.15 2.01 -6.10
C GLY A 60 -25.62 1.96 -6.33
N ALA A 61 -25.01 0.79 -6.16
CA ALA A 61 -23.57 0.57 -6.38
C ALA A 61 -23.35 -0.68 -7.24
N SER A 62 -22.11 -0.91 -7.67
CA SER A 62 -21.70 -2.04 -8.52
C SER A 62 -20.80 -3.00 -7.72
N PRO A 63 -21.35 -4.00 -7.01
CA PRO A 63 -20.60 -4.79 -6.04
C PRO A 63 -19.34 -5.45 -6.62
N LEU A 64 -19.41 -5.96 -7.84
CA LEU A 64 -18.27 -6.63 -8.48
C LEU A 64 -17.12 -5.65 -8.79
N LEU A 65 -17.45 -4.45 -9.28
CA LEU A 65 -16.45 -3.41 -9.53
C LEU A 65 -15.89 -2.83 -8.22
N ASP A 66 -16.74 -2.68 -7.19
CA ASP A 66 -16.33 -2.21 -5.86
C ASP A 66 -15.33 -3.20 -5.23
N ILE A 67 -15.64 -4.51 -5.23
CA ILE A 67 -14.77 -5.55 -4.66
C ILE A 67 -13.44 -5.64 -5.41
N ILE A 68 -13.47 -5.61 -6.75
CA ILE A 68 -12.23 -5.64 -7.56
C ILE A 68 -11.41 -4.35 -7.36
N GLY A 69 -12.07 -3.20 -7.33
CA GLY A 69 -11.44 -1.90 -7.12
C GLY A 69 -10.74 -1.81 -5.76
N ASP A 70 -11.46 -2.16 -4.69
CA ASP A 70 -10.92 -2.18 -3.33
C ASP A 70 -9.78 -3.21 -3.22
N ALA A 71 -9.98 -4.45 -3.70
CA ALA A 71 -8.95 -5.49 -3.66
C ALA A 71 -7.70 -5.13 -4.47
N SER A 72 -7.84 -4.47 -5.62
CA SER A 72 -6.69 -4.06 -6.45
C SER A 72 -5.86 -2.96 -5.79
N THR A 73 -6.50 -2.02 -5.09
CA THR A 73 -5.81 -0.95 -4.36
C THR A 73 -5.00 -1.53 -3.20
N ASP A 74 -5.57 -2.48 -2.46
CA ASP A 74 -4.89 -3.15 -1.35
C ASP A 74 -3.76 -4.09 -1.84
N MET A 75 -3.95 -4.78 -2.96
CA MET A 75 -2.97 -5.70 -3.52
C MET A 75 -1.71 -5.00 -4.05
N VAL A 76 -1.86 -3.82 -4.67
CA VAL A 76 -0.71 -3.04 -5.18
C VAL A 76 0.15 -2.53 -4.02
N ASP A 77 -0.48 -2.07 -2.92
CA ASP A 77 0.26 -1.63 -1.73
C ASP A 77 0.98 -2.79 -1.03
N PHE A 78 0.35 -3.98 -1.01
CA PHE A 78 0.99 -5.20 -0.52
C PHE A 78 2.24 -5.54 -1.36
N HIS A 79 2.15 -5.42 -2.68
CA HIS A 79 3.27 -5.75 -3.56
C HIS A 79 4.46 -4.80 -3.37
N VAL A 80 4.22 -3.50 -3.29
CA VAL A 80 5.29 -2.51 -3.08
C VAL A 80 5.91 -2.63 -1.69
N SER A 81 5.09 -2.82 -0.65
CA SER A 81 5.62 -3.02 0.71
C SER A 81 6.49 -4.28 0.83
N THR A 82 6.10 -5.38 0.17
CA THR A 82 6.89 -6.62 0.13
C THR A 82 8.26 -6.40 -0.51
N ILE A 83 8.33 -5.64 -1.61
CA ILE A 83 9.60 -5.30 -2.28
C ILE A 83 10.50 -4.51 -1.31
N PHE A 84 10.02 -3.41 -0.73
CA PHE A 84 10.85 -2.58 0.13
C PHE A 84 11.23 -3.26 1.46
N GLN A 85 10.40 -4.16 1.97
CA GLN A 85 10.77 -5.01 3.12
C GLN A 85 11.84 -6.05 2.75
N SER A 86 11.73 -6.69 1.58
CA SER A 86 12.74 -7.67 1.12
C SER A 86 14.12 -7.04 0.90
N LEU A 87 14.16 -5.76 0.55
CA LEU A 87 15.39 -4.99 0.37
C LEU A 87 15.93 -4.38 1.68
N HIS A 88 15.27 -4.60 2.82
CA HIS A 88 15.58 -3.92 4.09
C HIS A 88 15.56 -2.37 3.98
N LYS A 89 14.68 -1.83 3.13
CA LYS A 89 14.51 -0.38 2.84
C LYS A 89 13.10 0.11 3.17
N GLU A 90 12.43 -0.49 4.13
CA GLU A 90 11.06 -0.17 4.54
C GLU A 90 10.83 1.30 4.96
N ARG A 91 11.87 2.03 5.34
CA ARG A 91 11.82 3.49 5.58
C ARG A 91 11.73 4.33 4.30
N ASN A 92 12.08 3.77 3.15
CA ASN A 92 12.05 4.46 1.86
C ASN A 92 10.66 4.45 1.21
N TYR A 93 9.72 3.68 1.77
CA TYR A 93 8.33 3.61 1.33
C TYR A 93 7.41 4.15 2.43
N LEU A 94 6.70 5.23 2.13
CA LEU A 94 5.70 5.83 3.01
C LEU A 94 4.33 5.75 2.34
N ARG A 95 3.37 5.05 2.96
CA ARG A 95 1.98 4.96 2.50
C ARG A 95 1.07 5.77 3.41
N ILE A 96 0.19 6.58 2.83
CA ILE A 96 -0.77 7.42 3.55
C ILE A 96 -2.16 7.18 2.94
N GLN A 97 -3.13 6.70 3.73
CA GLN A 97 -4.53 6.45 3.34
C GLN A 97 -5.51 7.24 4.24
N ARG A 98 -6.49 7.96 3.68
CA ARG A 98 -7.35 8.96 4.35
C ARG A 98 -7.94 8.55 5.73
N GLY A 99 -8.02 9.53 6.65
CA GLY A 99 -8.90 9.59 7.83
C GLY A 99 -8.93 11.00 8.43
N ASN A 100 -10.00 11.41 9.13
CA ASN A 100 -10.16 12.79 9.62
C ASN A 100 -9.02 13.27 10.56
N SER A 101 -8.26 12.34 11.14
CA SER A 101 -7.09 12.61 12.00
C SER A 101 -5.83 11.86 11.52
N LEU A 102 -5.67 11.68 10.21
CA LEU A 102 -4.62 10.81 9.65
C LEU A 102 -3.20 11.24 10.02
N LEU A 103 -2.96 12.55 10.06
CA LEU A 103 -1.65 13.11 10.37
C LEU A 103 -1.22 12.80 11.81
N GLU A 104 -2.18 12.63 12.72
CA GLU A 104 -1.95 12.30 14.14
C GLU A 104 -1.83 10.79 14.38
N LYS A 105 -2.33 9.97 13.44
CA LYS A 105 -2.20 8.52 13.54
C LYS A 105 -0.74 8.10 13.43
N PRO A 106 -0.34 7.06 14.17
CA PRO A 106 0.99 6.47 14.02
C PRO A 106 1.18 5.97 12.58
N VAL A 107 2.44 6.02 12.13
CA VAL A 107 2.83 5.39 10.86
C VAL A 107 2.44 3.91 10.93
N ALA A 108 1.77 3.42 9.89
CA ALA A 108 1.41 2.02 9.77
C ALA A 108 2.11 1.37 8.58
N ARG A 109 2.45 0.09 8.72
CA ARG A 109 3.00 -0.74 7.65
C ARG A 109 2.22 -2.03 7.54
N VAL A 110 2.25 -2.62 6.35
CA VAL A 110 1.67 -3.93 6.11
C VAL A 110 2.48 -4.99 6.85
N ASN A 111 1.83 -5.71 7.75
CA ASN A 111 2.34 -6.94 8.32
C ASN A 111 2.09 -8.07 7.30
N LEU A 112 3.17 -8.73 6.83
CA LEU A 112 3.06 -9.74 5.78
C LEU A 112 2.48 -11.08 6.26
N ASP A 113 2.47 -11.31 7.57
CA ASP A 113 1.88 -12.51 8.18
C ASP A 113 0.37 -12.37 8.27
N THR A 114 -0.11 -11.19 8.70
CA THR A 114 -1.54 -10.92 8.88
C THR A 114 -2.21 -10.30 7.65
N GLY A 115 -1.41 -9.74 6.72
CA GLY A 115 -1.89 -8.97 5.57
C GLY A 115 -2.54 -7.63 5.94
N ARG A 116 -2.44 -7.20 7.21
CA ARG A 116 -3.09 -5.98 7.72
C ARG A 116 -2.09 -4.85 7.91
N GLN A 117 -2.57 -3.62 7.81
CA GLN A 117 -1.77 -2.46 8.23
C GLN A 117 -1.78 -2.33 9.75
N GLU A 118 -0.59 -2.31 10.31
CA GLU A 118 -0.37 -2.25 11.76
C GLU A 118 0.57 -1.07 12.08
N PRO A 119 0.35 -0.37 13.20
CA PRO A 119 1.19 0.75 13.60
C PRO A 119 2.62 0.28 13.91
N VAL A 120 3.60 1.03 13.42
CA VAL A 120 5.02 0.76 13.65
C VAL A 120 5.45 1.50 14.91
N GLN A 121 5.92 0.76 15.92
CA GLN A 121 6.43 1.38 17.15
C GLN A 121 7.67 2.23 16.87
N GLY A 122 7.71 3.43 17.45
CA GLY A 122 8.87 4.33 17.39
C GLY A 122 8.98 5.16 16.11
N GLU A 123 8.10 4.99 15.11
CA GLU A 123 8.13 5.81 13.89
C GLU A 123 7.34 7.12 13.99
N GLY A 124 6.63 7.35 15.09
CA GLY A 124 5.87 8.57 15.30
C GLY A 124 4.63 8.64 14.41
N THR A 125 4.14 9.85 14.18
CA THR A 125 2.90 10.10 13.43
C THR A 125 3.14 10.22 11.92
N ASN A 126 2.08 10.07 11.12
CA ASN A 126 2.15 10.30 9.67
C ASN A 126 2.58 11.74 9.34
N GLY A 127 2.21 12.73 10.15
CA GLY A 127 2.67 14.11 10.00
C GLY A 127 4.19 14.23 10.15
N GLU A 128 4.76 13.64 11.20
CA GLU A 128 6.21 13.62 11.43
C GLU A 128 6.97 12.85 10.34
N ALA A 129 6.39 11.75 9.86
CA ALA A 129 6.94 11.01 8.72
C ALA A 129 6.94 11.85 7.43
N LEU A 130 5.86 12.57 7.13
CA LEU A 130 5.76 13.42 5.95
C LEU A 130 6.77 14.58 6.01
N THR A 131 6.96 15.20 7.18
CA THR A 131 7.97 16.24 7.37
C THR A 131 9.39 15.70 7.12
N ARG A 132 9.72 14.50 7.64
CA ARG A 132 11.01 13.85 7.36
C ARG A 132 11.19 13.54 5.87
N PHE A 133 10.14 13.05 5.22
CA PHE A 133 10.15 12.76 3.79
C PHE A 133 10.39 14.03 2.95
N ALA A 134 9.70 15.12 3.29
CA ALA A 134 9.89 16.42 2.63
C ALA A 134 11.33 16.95 2.82
N GLN A 135 11.91 16.78 4.01
CA GLN A 135 13.29 17.17 4.27
C GLN A 135 14.29 16.38 3.41
N GLN A 136 14.09 15.07 3.28
CA GLN A 136 14.93 14.22 2.41
C GLN A 136 14.87 14.70 0.95
N LEU A 137 13.68 14.96 0.42
CA LEU A 137 13.50 15.49 -0.92
C LEU A 137 14.19 16.85 -1.11
N SER A 138 14.04 17.76 -0.15
CA SER A 138 14.69 19.07 -0.18
C SER A 138 16.22 18.97 -0.21
N ASN A 139 16.79 18.11 0.64
CA ASN A 139 18.23 17.85 0.68
C ASN A 139 18.72 17.26 -0.65
N GLN A 140 18.00 16.28 -1.20
CA GLN A 140 18.33 15.68 -2.51
C GLN A 140 18.25 16.71 -3.64
N ARG A 141 17.26 17.61 -3.62
CA ARG A 141 17.16 18.69 -4.62
C ARG A 141 18.36 19.63 -4.56
N LYS A 142 18.75 20.07 -3.36
CA LYS A 142 19.94 20.92 -3.16
C LYS A 142 21.19 20.25 -3.68
N LEU A 143 21.45 18.99 -3.29
CA LEU A 143 22.62 18.22 -3.75
C LEU A 143 22.72 18.12 -5.28
N ARG A 144 21.59 18.07 -5.99
CA ARG A 144 21.55 18.04 -7.46
C ARG A 144 21.74 19.42 -8.09
N GLN A 145 21.42 20.50 -7.39
CA GLN A 145 21.62 21.88 -7.87
C GLN A 145 23.04 22.40 -7.64
N TYR A 146 23.78 21.81 -6.71
CA TYR A 146 25.20 22.12 -6.45
C TYR A 146 26.18 21.27 -7.28
N LYS A 147 25.69 20.36 -8.13
CA LYS A 147 26.47 19.63 -9.14
C LYS A 147 26.29 20.28 -10.50
#